data_AF-A0AAD7ABJ1-F1
#
_entry.id   AF-A0AAD7ABJ1-F1
#
_cell.length_a   1.000
_cell.length_b   1.000
_cell.length_c   1.000
_cell.angle_alpha   90.00
_cell.angle_beta   90.00
_cell.angle_gamma   90.00
#
_symmetry.space_group_name_H-M   'P 1'
#
loop_
_entity.id
_entity.type
_entity.pdbx_description
1 polymer ?
#
loop_
_entity_poly.entity_id
_entity_poly.type
_entity_poly.pdbx_seq_one_letter_code
_entity_poly.pdbx_strand_id
1 'polypeptide(L)'
;MQAQGIKVIDMLGGLAPGTYTLLTPANFDTYYPILRDYIAEFHLDGMDLDVELAAPMSIIAWYNAQFYSGFGSIFPDNRYTTPTVVASVLTSPDSGNGYVDIDEFISSAQAPSAKYGLNFGGINGWEYFNSLPDSTQPQLWAQEIKDAMANLTAAKREFEAGKRSEAWAL
;
A
#
# COMPACT_ATOMS: atom_id res chain seq x y z
N MET A 1 -11.07 -15.49 -2.09
CA MET A 1 -10.62 -14.10 -2.36
C MET A 1 -10.59 -13.81 -3.87
N GLN A 2 -9.79 -14.54 -4.66
CA GLN A 2 -9.66 -14.27 -6.10
C GLN A 2 -10.96 -14.36 -6.91
N ALA A 3 -11.85 -15.30 -6.59
CA ALA A 3 -13.18 -15.39 -7.21
C ALA A 3 -14.07 -14.14 -6.99
N GLN A 4 -13.71 -13.28 -6.03
CA GLN A 4 -14.40 -12.01 -5.75
C GLN A 4 -13.68 -10.81 -6.39
N GLY A 5 -12.71 -11.06 -7.29
CA GLY A 5 -11.92 -10.01 -7.95
C GLY A 5 -10.78 -9.44 -7.10
N ILE A 6 -10.54 -9.98 -5.90
CA ILE A 6 -9.44 -9.56 -5.02
C ILE A 6 -8.14 -10.20 -5.52
N LYS A 7 -7.14 -9.37 -5.82
CA LYS A 7 -5.79 -9.85 -6.15
C LYS A 7 -5.12 -10.40 -4.91
N VAL A 8 -4.57 -11.61 -5.02
CA VAL A 8 -3.82 -12.26 -3.94
C VAL A 8 -2.37 -12.34 -4.37
N ILE A 9 -1.52 -11.59 -3.69
CA ILE A 9 -0.07 -11.64 -3.81
C ILE A 9 0.50 -12.11 -2.48
N ASP A 10 1.68 -12.71 -2.51
CA ASP A 10 2.43 -13.05 -1.29
C ASP A 10 3.65 -12.14 -1.15
N MET A 11 4.26 -12.09 0.04
CA MET A 11 5.44 -11.27 0.31
C MET A 11 6.69 -12.15 0.44
N LEU A 12 7.70 -11.84 -0.36
CA LEU A 12 8.99 -12.51 -0.32
C LEU A 12 10.02 -11.65 0.42
N GLY A 13 10.74 -12.26 1.37
CA GLY A 13 11.81 -11.58 2.10
C GLY A 13 11.37 -11.05 3.46
N GLY A 14 11.42 -9.72 3.63
CA GLY A 14 11.19 -9.05 4.91
C GLY A 14 12.40 -9.04 5.84
N LEU A 15 12.16 -8.67 7.11
CA LEU A 15 13.20 -8.45 8.11
C LEU A 15 14.12 -9.66 8.34
N ALA A 16 13.65 -10.88 8.05
CA ALA A 16 14.45 -12.08 8.17
C ALA A 16 15.49 -12.15 7.04
N PRO A 17 16.81 -12.15 7.36
CA PRO A 17 17.84 -12.17 6.34
C PRO A 17 17.89 -13.53 5.61
N GLY A 18 18.25 -13.51 4.33
CA GLY A 18 18.65 -14.72 3.58
C GLY A 18 17.99 -14.88 2.21
N THR A 19 16.75 -14.43 2.04
CA THR A 19 16.01 -14.66 0.78
C THR A 19 16.72 -14.04 -0.43
N TYR A 20 17.14 -12.78 -0.32
CA TYR A 20 17.83 -12.07 -1.41
C TYR A 20 19.32 -12.39 -1.54
N THR A 21 19.93 -13.04 -0.54
CA THR A 21 21.31 -13.54 -0.67
C THR A 21 21.37 -14.84 -1.49
N LEU A 22 20.25 -15.58 -1.53
CA LEU A 22 20.10 -16.78 -2.35
C LEU A 22 19.60 -16.47 -3.75
N LEU A 23 18.80 -15.42 -3.95
CA LEU A 23 18.32 -14.98 -5.28
C LEU A 23 19.32 -14.07 -6.00
N THR A 24 20.57 -14.51 -6.10
CA THR A 24 21.64 -13.82 -6.84
C THR A 24 21.85 -14.46 -8.22
N PRO A 25 22.50 -13.78 -9.19
CA PRO A 25 22.77 -14.38 -10.50
C PRO A 25 23.48 -15.73 -10.45
N ALA A 26 24.37 -15.94 -9.47
CA ALA A 26 25.10 -17.19 -9.30
C ALA A 26 24.22 -18.37 -8.84
N ASN A 27 23.10 -18.07 -8.16
CA ASN A 27 22.23 -19.04 -7.52
C ASN A 27 20.82 -19.05 -8.13
N PHE A 28 20.55 -18.20 -9.12
CA PHE A 28 19.22 -17.93 -9.67
C PHE A 28 18.56 -19.21 -10.20
N ASP A 29 19.29 -19.99 -11.01
CA ASP A 29 18.78 -21.22 -11.62
C ASP A 29 18.45 -22.31 -10.60
N THR A 30 18.95 -22.19 -9.36
CA THR A 30 18.65 -23.10 -8.26
C THR A 30 17.38 -22.68 -7.51
N TYR A 31 17.27 -21.41 -7.13
CA TYR A 31 16.22 -20.95 -6.21
C TYR A 31 15.00 -20.33 -6.91
N TYR A 32 15.19 -19.70 -8.08
CA TYR A 32 14.07 -19.10 -8.81
C TYR A 32 13.03 -20.13 -9.28
N PRO A 33 13.38 -21.34 -9.78
CA PRO A 33 12.37 -22.33 -10.15
C PRO A 33 11.48 -22.73 -8.97
N ILE A 34 12.03 -22.82 -7.75
CA ILE A 34 11.27 -23.13 -6.53
C ILE A 34 10.24 -22.03 -6.27
N LEU A 35 10.66 -20.76 -6.34
CA LEU A 35 9.77 -19.60 -6.17
C LEU A 35 8.70 -19.54 -7.27
N ARG A 36 9.08 -19.79 -8.53
CA ARG A 36 8.16 -19.83 -9.68
C ARG A 36 7.11 -20.94 -9.50
N ASP A 37 7.55 -22.13 -9.12
CA ASP A 37 6.66 -23.29 -8.97
C ASP A 37 5.71 -23.07 -7.79
N TYR A 38 6.17 -22.45 -6.70
CA TYR A 38 5.33 -21.98 -5.61
C TYR A 38 4.24 -21.00 -6.10
N ILE A 39 4.61 -19.95 -6.83
CA ILE A 39 3.65 -18.98 -7.41
C ILE A 39 2.61 -19.69 -8.27
N ALA A 40 3.05 -20.64 -9.10
CA ALA A 40 2.18 -21.40 -9.99
C ALA A 40 1.23 -22.35 -9.24
N GLU A 41 1.74 -23.06 -8.24
CA GLU A 41 1.01 -24.02 -7.42
C GLU A 41 -0.11 -23.35 -6.62
N PHE A 42 0.16 -22.18 -6.04
CA PHE A 42 -0.82 -21.43 -5.26
C PHE A 42 -1.64 -20.43 -6.09
N HIS A 43 -1.40 -20.37 -7.41
CA HIS A 43 -2.09 -19.48 -8.34
C HIS A 43 -2.07 -18.01 -7.91
N LEU A 44 -0.93 -17.54 -7.40
CA LEU A 44 -0.79 -16.15 -6.94
C LEU A 44 -0.89 -15.18 -8.13
N ASP A 45 -1.53 -14.03 -7.93
CA ASP A 45 -1.64 -12.97 -8.93
C ASP A 45 -0.32 -12.17 -9.10
N GLY A 46 0.65 -12.38 -8.20
CA GLY A 46 1.92 -11.66 -8.17
C GLY A 46 2.71 -11.95 -6.90
N MET A 47 3.82 -11.23 -6.74
CA MET A 47 4.71 -11.31 -5.58
C MET A 47 5.11 -9.89 -5.16
N ASP A 48 4.91 -9.55 -3.89
CA ASP A 48 5.50 -8.38 -3.26
C ASP A 48 6.94 -8.71 -2.88
N LEU A 49 7.88 -7.98 -3.48
CA LEU A 49 9.30 -8.15 -3.22
C LEU A 49 9.70 -7.14 -2.16
N ASP A 50 9.64 -7.55 -0.89
CA ASP A 50 10.09 -6.73 0.25
C ASP A 50 11.63 -6.70 0.31
N VAL A 51 12.21 -6.08 -0.73
CA VAL A 51 13.64 -5.94 -0.95
C VAL A 51 14.08 -4.61 -0.36
N GLU A 52 14.89 -4.64 0.71
CA GLU A 52 15.45 -3.43 1.32
C GLU A 52 16.65 -2.83 0.53
N LEU A 53 16.72 -3.06 -0.80
CA LEU A 53 17.81 -2.64 -1.69
C LEU A 53 17.26 -2.10 -3.03
N ALA A 54 18.04 -1.25 -3.72
CA ALA A 54 17.60 -0.55 -4.94
C ALA A 54 17.31 -1.48 -6.13
N ALA A 55 16.20 -1.23 -6.84
CA ALA A 55 15.78 -1.94 -8.06
C ALA A 55 15.37 -0.97 -9.18
N PRO A 56 15.48 -1.35 -10.47
CA PRO A 56 15.08 -0.51 -11.59
C PRO A 56 13.55 -0.34 -11.68
N MET A 57 13.07 0.89 -11.89
CA MET A 57 11.63 1.24 -11.85
C MET A 57 10.79 0.63 -12.98
N SER A 58 11.37 0.26 -14.12
CA SER A 58 10.62 -0.15 -15.31
C SER A 58 9.95 -1.53 -15.22
N ILE A 59 10.22 -2.28 -14.15
CA ILE A 59 9.65 -3.62 -13.91
C ILE A 59 8.74 -3.69 -12.68
N ILE A 60 8.46 -2.55 -12.05
CA ILE A 60 7.74 -2.46 -10.77
C ILE A 60 6.35 -1.87 -10.99
N ALA A 61 5.31 -2.57 -10.52
CA ALA A 61 3.92 -2.13 -10.66
C ALA A 61 3.57 -1.00 -9.68
N TRP A 62 3.99 -1.13 -8.42
CA TRP A 62 3.90 -0.11 -7.39
C TRP A 62 4.93 -0.37 -6.29
N TYR A 63 5.08 0.59 -5.38
CA TYR A 63 5.95 0.52 -4.20
C TYR A 63 5.10 0.64 -2.95
N ASN A 64 5.16 -0.36 -2.07
CA ASN A 64 4.65 -0.28 -0.71
C ASN A 64 5.64 0.53 0.15
N ALA A 65 5.54 1.86 0.12
CA ALA A 65 6.47 2.73 0.84
C ALA A 65 6.16 2.72 2.33
N GLN A 66 7.15 2.31 3.14
CA GLN A 66 7.05 2.23 4.59
C GLN A 66 7.10 3.61 5.24
N PHE A 67 5.98 4.03 5.86
CA PHE A 67 5.87 5.31 6.59
C PHE A 67 5.89 5.14 8.11
N TYR A 68 6.62 4.14 8.58
CA TYR A 68 6.78 3.80 9.99
C TYR A 68 8.22 3.38 10.28
N SER A 69 8.52 3.01 11.52
CA SER A 69 9.86 2.59 11.99
C SER A 69 11.00 3.60 11.74
N GLY A 70 10.67 4.88 11.56
CA GLY A 70 11.63 5.96 11.33
C GLY A 70 12.07 6.16 9.87
N PHE A 71 11.50 5.40 8.93
CA PHE A 71 11.81 5.52 7.49
C PHE A 71 11.06 6.67 6.78
N GLY A 72 10.03 7.19 7.43
CA GLY A 72 9.24 8.30 6.94
C GLY A 72 8.04 8.54 7.84
N SER A 73 7.32 9.62 7.55
CA SER A 73 6.00 9.90 8.09
C SER A 73 5.08 10.12 6.92
N ILE A 74 3.84 9.64 7.00
CA ILE A 74 2.83 9.96 6.00
C ILE A 74 2.39 11.44 6.05
N PHE A 75 2.74 12.18 7.13
CA PHE A 75 2.38 13.59 7.32
C PHE A 75 3.53 14.53 7.72
N PRO A 76 3.44 15.82 7.32
CA PRO A 76 2.89 16.26 6.03
C PRO A 76 3.88 15.86 4.93
N ASP A 77 3.59 14.79 4.17
CA ASP A 77 4.56 14.37 3.14
C ASP A 77 4.24 14.95 1.76
N ASN A 78 5.22 15.67 1.21
CA ASN A 78 5.18 16.24 -0.13
C ASN A 78 5.79 15.33 -1.20
N ARG A 79 6.07 14.07 -0.87
CA ARG A 79 6.83 13.13 -1.71
C ARG A 79 6.00 12.21 -2.60
N TYR A 80 4.67 12.24 -2.53
CA TYR A 80 3.77 11.55 -3.47
C TYR A 80 3.81 12.21 -4.84
N THR A 81 4.90 11.98 -5.57
CA THR A 81 5.19 12.60 -6.86
C THR A 81 4.82 11.70 -8.03
N THR A 82 4.47 10.43 -7.76
CA THR A 82 4.14 9.44 -8.79
C THR A 82 2.98 8.53 -8.33
N PRO A 83 2.10 8.09 -9.25
CA PRO A 83 0.94 7.23 -8.94
C PRO A 83 1.31 5.82 -8.50
N THR A 84 2.60 5.45 -8.53
CA THR A 84 3.10 4.11 -8.18
C THR A 84 3.43 3.95 -6.69
N VAL A 85 3.18 4.95 -5.84
CA VAL A 85 3.48 4.86 -4.40
C VAL A 85 2.21 4.55 -3.61
N VAL A 86 2.20 3.40 -2.96
CA VAL A 86 1.22 2.96 -1.95
C VAL A 86 1.78 3.30 -0.58
N ALA A 87 1.00 3.97 0.27
CA ALA A 87 1.43 4.29 1.63
C ALA A 87 1.23 3.09 2.56
N SER A 88 2.34 2.50 3.02
CA SER A 88 2.31 1.42 4.02
C SER A 88 2.36 2.01 5.42
N VAL A 89 1.37 1.68 6.25
CA VAL A 89 1.23 2.13 7.64
C VAL A 89 0.98 0.96 8.59
N LEU A 90 1.25 1.17 9.88
CA LEU A 90 0.95 0.18 10.90
C LEU A 90 -0.56 0.15 11.21
N THR A 91 -1.15 -1.04 11.29
CA THR A 91 -2.55 -1.25 11.66
C THR A 91 -2.77 -1.37 13.17
N SER A 92 -1.66 -1.50 13.92
CA SER A 92 -1.63 -1.61 15.38
C SER A 92 -0.29 -1.08 15.90
N PRO A 93 -0.26 -0.46 17.11
CA PRO A 93 0.99 -0.08 17.77
C PRO A 93 1.89 -1.27 18.13
N ASP A 94 1.34 -2.48 18.20
CA ASP A 94 2.12 -3.69 18.50
C ASP A 94 2.96 -4.16 17.29
N SER A 95 2.66 -3.64 16.10
CA SER A 95 3.30 -4.03 14.84
C SER A 95 4.56 -3.23 14.54
N GLY A 96 4.93 -2.25 15.37
CA GLY A 96 6.18 -1.49 15.27
C GLY A 96 6.11 -0.07 15.82
N ASN A 97 7.20 0.68 15.64
CA ASN A 97 7.26 2.09 16.03
C ASN A 97 6.66 3.00 14.94
N GLY A 98 6.03 4.11 15.34
CA GLY A 98 5.46 5.08 14.40
C GLY A 98 4.03 4.78 13.96
N TYR A 99 3.27 4.04 14.79
CA TYR A 99 1.82 3.88 14.60
C TYR A 99 1.11 5.23 14.68
N VAL A 100 0.14 5.41 13.80
CA VAL A 100 -0.79 6.55 13.77
C VAL A 100 -2.19 5.96 13.89
N ASP A 101 -3.01 6.54 14.76
CA ASP A 101 -4.38 6.08 14.95
C ASP A 101 -5.19 6.17 13.66
N ILE A 102 -6.12 5.24 13.42
CA ILE A 102 -6.87 5.18 12.17
C ILE A 102 -7.69 6.45 11.93
N ASP A 103 -8.28 7.05 12.97
CA ASP A 103 -9.04 8.28 12.85
C ASP A 103 -8.13 9.47 12.52
N GLU A 104 -6.96 9.51 13.16
CA GLU A 104 -5.93 10.52 12.90
C GLU A 104 -5.41 10.38 11.47
N PHE A 105 -5.09 9.15 11.04
CA PHE A 105 -4.66 8.82 9.69
C PHE A 105 -5.70 9.22 8.66
N ILE A 106 -6.97 8.86 8.84
CA ILE A 106 -8.05 9.20 7.92
C ILE A 106 -8.16 10.73 7.81
N SER A 107 -8.18 11.43 8.95
CA SER A 107 -8.30 12.89 9.00
C SER A 107 -7.17 13.59 8.27
N SER A 108 -5.96 13.08 8.40
CA SER A 108 -4.76 13.66 7.82
C SER A 108 -4.55 13.22 6.36
N ALA A 109 -4.99 12.03 5.96
CA ALA A 109 -5.02 11.54 4.58
C ALA A 109 -5.97 12.34 3.67
N GLN A 110 -6.94 13.06 4.25
CA GLN A 110 -7.81 13.99 3.51
C GLN A 110 -6.99 15.06 2.78
N ALA A 111 -5.92 15.58 3.39
CA ALA A 111 -5.14 16.68 2.82
C ALA A 111 -4.24 16.25 1.62
N PRO A 112 -3.45 15.16 1.69
CA PRO A 112 -2.75 14.61 0.53
C PRO A 112 -3.71 14.15 -0.57
N SER A 113 -4.84 13.51 -0.22
CA SER A 113 -5.81 13.05 -1.23
C SER A 113 -6.49 14.22 -1.96
N ALA A 114 -6.80 15.31 -1.26
CA ALA A 114 -7.27 16.55 -1.87
C ALA A 114 -6.22 17.20 -2.79
N LYS A 115 -4.93 17.10 -2.43
CA LYS A 115 -3.81 17.71 -3.16
C LYS A 115 -3.33 16.90 -4.37
N TYR A 116 -3.19 15.59 -4.22
CA TYR A 116 -2.62 14.68 -5.23
C TYR A 116 -3.71 13.91 -6.00
N GLY A 117 -4.94 13.88 -5.51
CA GLY A 117 -6.06 13.23 -6.20
C GLY A 117 -5.80 11.75 -6.46
N LEU A 118 -6.04 11.30 -7.70
CA LEU A 118 -5.83 9.91 -8.12
C LEU A 118 -4.35 9.52 -8.27
N ASN A 119 -3.41 10.46 -8.03
CA ASN A 119 -1.97 10.15 -8.05
C ASN A 119 -1.49 9.54 -6.73
N PHE A 120 -2.41 9.20 -5.82
CA PHE A 120 -2.12 8.43 -4.62
C PHE A 120 -2.37 6.95 -4.91
N GLY A 121 -1.31 6.13 -4.85
CA GLY A 121 -1.35 4.72 -5.30
C GLY A 121 -2.17 3.79 -4.41
N GLY A 122 -2.52 4.23 -3.20
CA GLY A 122 -3.35 3.49 -2.26
C GLY A 122 -2.72 3.39 -0.87
N ILE A 123 -3.26 2.50 -0.04
CA ILE A 123 -2.83 2.28 1.34
C ILE A 123 -2.57 0.78 1.53
N ASN A 124 -1.46 0.45 2.17
CA ASN A 124 -1.12 -0.88 2.66
C ASN A 124 -1.11 -0.87 4.20
N GLY A 125 -1.62 -1.92 4.82
CA GLY A 125 -1.70 -2.06 6.29
C GLY A 125 -0.83 -3.19 6.78
N TRP A 126 0.19 -2.87 7.58
CA TRP A 126 1.05 -3.83 8.27
C TRP A 126 0.60 -4.00 9.73
N GLU A 127 -0.07 -5.08 10.13
CA GLU A 127 -0.52 -6.24 9.34
C GLU A 127 -1.94 -6.66 9.76
N TYR A 128 -2.54 -7.63 9.05
CA TYR A 128 -3.97 -7.89 9.18
C TYR A 128 -4.41 -8.32 10.60
N PHE A 129 -3.80 -9.35 11.18
CA PHE A 129 -4.44 -10.16 12.23
C PHE A 129 -4.78 -9.41 13.54
N ASN A 130 -4.06 -8.34 13.86
CA ASN A 130 -4.23 -7.55 15.08
C ASN A 130 -4.68 -6.11 14.79
N SER A 131 -5.20 -5.85 13.58
CA SER A 131 -5.59 -4.50 13.17
C SER A 131 -6.63 -3.90 14.11
N LEU A 132 -6.40 -2.65 14.54
CA LEU A 132 -7.39 -1.82 15.22
C LEU A 132 -8.41 -1.28 14.19
N PRO A 133 -9.63 -0.85 14.55
CA PRO A 133 -10.11 -0.47 15.88
C PRO A 133 -10.46 -1.65 16.82
N ASP A 134 -10.66 -2.85 16.28
CA ASP A 134 -10.99 -4.05 17.06
C ASP A 134 -10.20 -5.23 16.51
N SER A 135 -9.20 -5.70 17.27
CA SER A 135 -8.34 -6.81 16.89
C SER A 135 -9.07 -8.16 16.83
N THR A 136 -10.29 -8.26 17.34
CA THR A 136 -11.15 -9.43 17.14
C THR A 136 -11.92 -9.36 15.82
N GLN A 137 -11.97 -8.19 15.19
CA GLN A 137 -12.59 -7.90 13.90
C GLN A 137 -11.63 -7.12 12.98
N PRO A 138 -10.44 -7.68 12.66
CA PRO A 138 -9.38 -6.97 11.96
C PRO A 138 -9.78 -6.40 10.60
N GLN A 139 -10.80 -6.97 9.95
CA GLN A 139 -11.36 -6.46 8.70
C GLN A 139 -11.95 -5.04 8.81
N LEU A 140 -12.29 -4.57 10.01
CA LEU A 140 -12.84 -3.23 10.22
C LEU A 140 -11.85 -2.13 9.80
N TRP A 141 -10.55 -2.34 10.03
CA TRP A 141 -9.51 -1.41 9.58
C TRP A 141 -9.61 -1.15 8.08
N ALA A 142 -9.62 -2.23 7.28
CA ALA A 142 -9.69 -2.12 5.82
C ALA A 142 -11.01 -1.53 5.34
N GLN A 143 -12.12 -1.78 6.05
CA GLN A 143 -13.42 -1.24 5.74
C GLN A 143 -13.46 0.29 5.96
N GLU A 144 -12.94 0.77 7.07
CA GLU A 144 -12.87 2.21 7.38
C GLU A 144 -11.99 2.97 6.39
N ILE A 145 -10.81 2.42 6.07
CA ILE A 145 -9.92 2.99 5.05
C ILE A 145 -10.62 3.04 3.69
N LYS A 146 -11.30 1.97 3.27
CA LYS A 146 -12.04 1.92 2.01
C LYS A 146 -13.11 3.00 1.94
N ASP A 147 -13.90 3.15 3.00
CA ASP A 147 -14.99 4.13 3.06
C ASP A 147 -14.44 5.57 3.05
N ALA A 148 -13.37 5.83 3.78
CA ALA A 148 -12.67 7.12 3.75
C ALA A 148 -12.17 7.48 2.34
N MET A 149 -11.51 6.55 1.66
CA MET A 149 -11.00 6.76 0.30
C MET A 149 -12.11 6.95 -0.74
N ALA A 150 -13.23 6.23 -0.60
CA ALA A 150 -14.39 6.41 -1.47
C ALA A 150 -15.01 7.81 -1.30
N ASN A 151 -15.16 8.28 -0.07
CA ASN A 151 -15.70 9.60 0.24
C ASN A 151 -14.80 10.72 -0.31
N LEU A 152 -13.48 10.59 -0.20
CA LEU A 152 -12.53 11.53 -0.78
C LEU A 152 -12.65 11.62 -2.30
N THR A 153 -12.86 10.47 -2.96
CA THR A 153 -13.05 10.42 -4.41
C THR A 153 -14.36 11.10 -4.83
N ALA A 154 -15.45 10.88 -4.08
CA ALA A 154 -16.75 11.50 -4.35
C ALA A 154 -16.70 13.03 -4.18
N ALA A 155 -16.19 13.52 -3.05
CA ALA A 155 -16.07 14.95 -2.76
C ALA A 155 -15.24 15.70 -3.81
N LYS A 156 -14.17 15.07 -4.31
CA LYS A 156 -13.36 15.63 -5.40
C LYS A 156 -14.15 15.77 -6.71
N ARG A 157 -14.91 14.74 -7.09
CA ARG A 157 -15.71 14.77 -8.34
C ARG A 157 -16.74 15.90 -8.32
N GLU A 158 -17.38 16.12 -7.18
CA GLU A 158 -18.35 17.22 -6.99
C GLU A 158 -17.67 18.59 -7.09
N PHE A 159 -16.51 18.77 -6.45
CA PHE A 159 -15.74 20.01 -6.53
C PHE A 159 -15.28 20.34 -7.97
N GLU A 160 -14.76 19.34 -8.70
CA GLU A 160 -14.36 19.52 -10.10
C GLU A 160 -15.55 19.81 -11.03
N ALA A 161 -16.70 19.17 -10.79
CA ALA A 161 -17.93 19.45 -11.52
C ALA A 161 -18.43 20.88 -11.29
N GLY A 162 -18.38 21.37 -10.04
CA GLY A 162 -18.75 22.75 -9.69
C GLY A 162 -17.86 23.80 -10.37
N LYS A 163 -16.53 23.58 -10.37
CA LYS A 163 -15.60 24.45 -11.12
C LYS A 163 -15.88 24.48 -12.62
N ARG A 164 -16.22 23.32 -13.20
CA ARG A 164 -16.56 23.24 -14.62
C ARG A 164 -17.85 24.00 -14.91
N SER A 165 -18.89 23.86 -14.10
CA SER A 165 -20.15 24.60 -14.30
C SER A 165 -19.99 26.12 -14.23
N GLU A 166 -19.11 26.62 -13.36
CA GLU A 166 -18.80 28.05 -13.26
C GLU A 166 -18.00 28.55 -14.48
N ALA A 167 -17.12 27.71 -15.05
CA ALA A 167 -16.31 28.06 -16.21
C ALA A 167 -17.10 28.17 -17.54
N TRP A 168 -18.32 27.62 -17.61
CA TRP A 168 -19.23 27.76 -18.77
C TRP A 168 -20.38 28.75 -18.54
N ALA A 169 -20.40 29.42 -17.37
CA ALA A 169 -21.40 30.43 -17.01
C ALA A 169 -20.97 31.88 -17.37
N LEU A 170 -19.86 32.04 -18.09
CA LEU A 170 -19.35 33.30 -18.68
C LEU A 170 -19.42 33.23 -20.20
#